data_AF-A0A968NL42-F1
#
_entry.id   AF-A0A968NL42-F1
#
_cell.length_a   1.000
_cell.length_b   1.000
_cell.length_c   1.000
_cell.angle_alpha   90.00
_cell.angle_beta   90.00
_cell.angle_gamma   90.00
#
_symmetry.space_group_name_H-M   'P 1'
#
loop_
_entity.id
_entity.type
_entity.pdbx_description
1 polymer ?
#
loop_
_entity_poly.entity_id
_entity_poly.type
_entity_poly.pdbx_seq_one_letter_code
_entity_poly.pdbx_strand_id
1 'polypeptide(L)'
;MARVRSLLVEFSHRFEAYPPAFAVLRLWRPSDLTTRQNICHWHMQLADPLYRAFTGVFLAQRRQQPNPIIDKDIVARWVTGQFATSWSSATTLRMATGLIGASAAAGLCTENSGARNLKFPKVTDEALAYWVLFSAPILSFSRSILDNPYFNSVGLDDTFLEQRLRRLPGIAFNRMGELYDFGWHYPDLKTWAIQTLGIKWEDEA
;
A
#
# COMPACT_ATOMS: atom_id res chain seq x y z
N MET A 1 -12.04 -5.19 24.12
CA MET A 1 -12.84 -4.00 23.73
C MET A 1 -12.05 -2.69 23.77
N ALA A 2 -11.31 -2.34 24.84
CA ALA A 2 -10.56 -1.07 24.92
C ALA A 2 -9.50 -0.91 23.80
N ARG A 3 -8.65 -1.94 23.58
CA ARG A 3 -7.63 -1.94 22.51
C ARG A 3 -8.21 -1.76 21.10
N VAL A 4 -9.37 -2.35 20.82
CA VAL A 4 -10.05 -2.21 19.53
C VAL A 4 -10.59 -0.79 19.35
N ARG A 5 -11.14 -0.17 20.40
CA ARG A 5 -11.58 1.23 20.34
C ARG A 5 -10.42 2.20 20.12
N SER A 6 -9.29 2.00 20.79
CA SER A 6 -8.09 2.83 20.57
C SER A 6 -7.57 2.69 19.13
N LEU A 7 -7.53 1.46 18.59
CA LEU A 7 -7.16 1.23 17.20
C LEU A 7 -8.14 1.91 16.23
N LEU A 8 -9.45 1.85 16.49
CA LEU A 8 -10.46 2.48 15.65
C LEU A 8 -10.35 4.00 15.63
N VAL A 9 -9.99 4.64 16.75
CA VAL A 9 -9.73 6.10 16.82
C VAL A 9 -8.45 6.47 16.06
N GLU A 10 -7.38 5.69 16.22
CA GLU A 10 -6.15 5.91 15.45
C GLU A 10 -6.37 5.70 13.94
N PHE A 11 -7.22 4.73 13.55
CA PHE A 11 -7.60 4.52 12.16
C PHE A 11 -8.53 5.62 11.64
N SER A 12 -9.49 6.12 12.43
CA SER A 12 -10.42 7.15 11.99
C SER A 12 -9.68 8.42 11.59
N HIS A 13 -8.71 8.87 12.40
CA HIS A 13 -7.87 10.03 12.06
C HIS A 13 -7.08 9.85 10.75
N ARG A 14 -6.69 8.62 10.41
CA ARG A 14 -5.97 8.33 9.16
C ARG A 14 -6.88 8.36 7.93
N PHE A 15 -8.13 7.92 8.07
CA PHE A 15 -9.12 7.91 6.98
C PHE A 15 -9.92 9.22 6.86
N GLU A 16 -10.01 10.03 7.91
CA GLU A 16 -10.62 11.38 7.91
C GLU A 16 -9.94 12.32 6.91
N ALA A 17 -8.63 12.15 6.69
CA ALA A 17 -7.90 12.90 5.66
C ALA A 17 -8.38 12.56 4.23
N TYR A 18 -9.13 11.47 4.04
CA TYR A 18 -9.55 10.95 2.75
C TYR A 18 -11.04 10.54 2.70
N PRO A 19 -11.99 11.49 2.84
CA PRO A 19 -13.41 11.17 2.93
C PRO A 19 -13.97 10.31 1.78
N PRO A 20 -13.61 10.54 0.50
CA PRO A 20 -14.10 9.69 -0.60
C PRO A 20 -13.63 8.24 -0.50
N ALA A 21 -12.38 8.02 -0.07
CA ALA A 21 -11.81 6.70 0.10
C ALA A 21 -12.51 5.92 1.21
N PHE A 22 -12.81 6.58 2.33
CA PHE A 22 -13.53 5.97 3.43
C PHE A 22 -14.95 5.54 3.04
N ALA A 23 -15.68 6.42 2.35
CA ALA A 23 -17.04 6.13 1.91
C ALA A 23 -17.09 4.98 0.91
N VAL A 24 -16.17 4.94 -0.08
CA VAL A 24 -16.05 3.82 -1.03
C VAL A 24 -15.73 2.51 -0.30
N LEU A 25 -14.73 2.50 0.59
CA LEU A 25 -14.34 1.27 1.31
C LEU A 25 -15.46 0.76 2.24
N ARG A 26 -16.23 1.66 2.84
CA ARG A 26 -17.37 1.31 3.71
C ARG A 26 -18.45 0.54 2.97
N LEU A 27 -18.69 0.90 1.71
CA LEU A 27 -19.71 0.31 0.85
C LEU A 27 -19.19 -0.91 0.07
N TRP A 28 -17.96 -0.82 -0.45
CA TRP A 28 -17.37 -1.87 -1.30
C TRP A 28 -17.16 -3.18 -0.54
N ARG A 29 -16.55 -3.11 0.65
CA ARG A 29 -16.22 -4.28 1.50
C ARG A 29 -15.71 -5.49 0.69
N PRO A 30 -14.54 -5.39 0.02
CA PRO A 30 -14.07 -6.43 -0.88
C PRO A 30 -14.10 -7.81 -0.22
N SER A 31 -14.75 -8.78 -0.87
CA SER A 31 -14.87 -10.15 -0.37
C SER A 31 -13.56 -10.93 -0.52
N ASP A 32 -12.78 -10.60 -1.54
CA ASP A 32 -11.45 -11.17 -1.79
C ASP A 32 -10.41 -10.71 -0.75
N LEU A 33 -9.70 -11.69 -0.18
CA LEU A 33 -8.70 -11.43 0.86
C LEU A 33 -7.49 -10.67 0.30
N THR A 34 -7.04 -11.01 -0.91
CA THR A 34 -5.87 -10.37 -1.51
C THR A 34 -6.13 -8.88 -1.76
N THR A 35 -7.30 -8.54 -2.27
CA THR A 35 -7.75 -7.16 -2.47
C THR A 35 -7.74 -6.37 -1.16
N ARG A 36 -8.29 -6.94 -0.07
CA ARG A 36 -8.24 -6.32 1.27
C ARG A 36 -6.80 -6.12 1.75
N GLN A 37 -5.92 -7.11 1.56
CA GLN A 37 -4.51 -7.02 1.96
C GLN A 37 -3.78 -5.92 1.19
N ASN A 38 -3.98 -5.81 -0.12
CA ASN A 38 -3.36 -4.76 -0.94
C ASN A 38 -3.81 -3.37 -0.48
N ILE A 39 -5.11 -3.16 -0.27
CA ILE A 39 -5.67 -1.88 0.20
C ILE A 39 -5.11 -1.52 1.57
N CYS A 40 -5.14 -2.45 2.53
CA CYS A 40 -4.60 -2.20 3.86
C CYS A 40 -3.09 -1.90 3.84
N HIS A 41 -2.33 -2.59 3.00
CA HIS A 41 -0.89 -2.37 2.85
C HIS A 41 -0.60 -0.95 2.38
N TRP A 42 -1.22 -0.50 1.28
CA TRP A 42 -0.94 0.81 0.72
C TRP A 42 -1.44 1.95 1.61
N HIS A 43 -2.61 1.82 2.25
CA HIS A 43 -3.06 2.80 3.25
C HIS A 43 -2.12 2.88 4.45
N MET A 44 -1.52 1.77 4.87
CA MET A 44 -0.51 1.77 5.93
C MET A 44 0.76 2.49 5.50
N GLN A 45 1.22 2.29 4.25
CA GLN A 45 2.35 3.05 3.71
C GLN A 45 2.04 4.55 3.60
N LEU A 46 0.80 4.92 3.28
CA LEU A 46 0.40 6.33 3.20
C LEU A 46 0.43 6.99 4.58
N ALA A 47 -0.07 6.29 5.60
CA ALA A 47 -0.21 6.81 6.95
C ALA A 47 1.11 6.81 7.75
N ASP A 48 2.04 5.90 7.46
CA ASP A 48 3.25 5.71 8.24
C ASP A 48 4.51 5.76 7.35
N PRO A 49 5.26 6.88 7.38
CA PRO A 49 6.51 7.03 6.65
C PRO A 49 7.58 6.00 6.99
N LEU A 50 7.63 5.50 8.24
CA LEU A 50 8.59 4.47 8.65
C LEU A 50 8.20 3.14 7.99
N TYR A 51 6.92 2.77 8.02
CA TYR A 51 6.45 1.55 7.34
C TYR A 51 6.63 1.64 5.81
N ARG A 52 6.42 2.82 5.22
CA ARG A 52 6.70 3.08 3.80
C ARG A 52 8.17 2.90 3.46
N ALA A 53 9.08 3.51 4.23
CA ALA A 53 10.52 3.34 4.03
C ALA A 53 10.95 1.87 4.24
N PHE A 54 10.39 1.20 5.25
CA PHE A 54 10.66 -0.20 5.52
C PHE A 54 10.30 -1.09 4.32
N THR A 55 9.07 -0.97 3.82
CA THR A 55 8.54 -1.87 2.79
C THR A 55 8.97 -1.49 1.37
N GLY A 56 9.03 -0.20 1.06
CA GLY A 56 9.33 0.31 -0.27
C GLY A 56 10.83 0.47 -0.56
N VAL A 57 11.67 0.65 0.47
CA VAL A 57 13.12 0.84 0.31
C VAL A 57 13.89 -0.33 0.91
N PHE A 58 13.76 -0.56 2.22
CA PHE A 58 14.59 -1.56 2.90
C PHE A 58 14.29 -2.98 2.42
N LEU A 59 13.02 -3.40 2.35
CA LEU A 59 12.66 -4.73 1.84
C LEU A 59 12.96 -4.87 0.35
N ALA A 60 12.78 -3.81 -0.45
CA ALA A 60 13.11 -3.82 -1.87
C ALA A 60 14.61 -4.06 -2.09
N GLN A 61 15.48 -3.34 -1.37
CA GLN A 61 16.93 -3.56 -1.37
C GLN A 61 17.30 -4.95 -0.85
N ARG A 62 16.66 -5.41 0.23
CA ARG A 62 16.94 -6.73 0.82
C ARG A 62 16.60 -7.88 -0.14
N ARG A 63 15.58 -7.72 -1.01
CA ARG A 63 15.24 -8.70 -2.05
C ARG A 63 16.31 -8.86 -3.12
N GLN A 64 17.15 -7.85 -3.35
CA GLN A 64 18.26 -7.91 -4.31
C GLN A 64 19.49 -8.66 -3.78
N GLN A 65 19.50 -9.02 -2.49
CA GLN A 65 20.62 -9.71 -1.88
C GLN A 65 20.51 -11.25 -2.10
N PRO A 66 21.64 -11.99 -2.12
CA PRO A 66 21.63 -13.43 -2.37
C PRO A 66 20.77 -14.25 -1.39
N ASN A 67 20.56 -13.75 -0.17
CA ASN A 67 19.73 -14.37 0.84
C ASN A 67 18.65 -13.37 1.32
N PRO A 68 17.49 -13.28 0.63
CA PRO A 68 16.47 -12.27 0.88
C PRO A 68 15.56 -12.65 2.06
N ILE A 69 16.16 -12.72 3.25
CA ILE A 69 15.47 -13.00 4.52
C ILE A 69 15.48 -11.80 5.47
N ILE A 70 14.47 -11.72 6.32
CA ILE A 70 14.45 -10.78 7.45
C ILE A 70 14.19 -11.52 8.75
N ASP A 71 14.79 -11.05 9.83
CA ASP A 71 14.50 -11.46 11.21
C ASP A 71 14.40 -10.21 12.09
N LYS A 72 14.12 -10.42 13.38
CA LYS A 72 13.94 -9.33 14.33
C LYS A 72 15.21 -8.48 14.49
N ASP A 73 16.39 -9.06 14.44
CA ASP A 73 17.65 -8.37 14.71
C ASP A 73 18.10 -7.54 13.49
N ILE A 74 17.90 -8.08 12.29
CA ILE A 74 18.06 -7.35 11.03
C ILE A 74 17.16 -6.11 11.02
N VAL A 75 15.88 -6.28 11.34
CA VAL A 75 14.91 -5.16 11.32
C VAL A 75 15.18 -4.19 12.47
N ALA A 76 15.54 -4.67 13.67
CA ALA A 76 15.86 -3.80 14.80
C ALA A 76 17.07 -2.89 14.49
N ARG A 77 18.13 -3.43 13.87
CA ARG A 77 19.28 -2.63 13.43
C ARG A 77 18.87 -1.57 12.41
N TRP A 78 18.01 -1.92 11.45
CA TRP A 78 17.48 -0.95 10.50
C TRP A 78 16.69 0.16 11.20
N VAL A 79 15.79 -0.18 12.13
CA VAL A 79 14.99 0.78 12.92
C VAL A 79 15.89 1.73 13.70
N THR A 80 16.94 1.25 14.37
CA THR A 80 17.90 2.10 15.08
C THR A 80 18.58 3.11 14.15
N GLY A 81 18.83 2.74 12.89
CA GLY A 81 19.41 3.64 11.89
C GLY A 81 18.44 4.69 11.33
N GLN A 82 17.13 4.62 11.60
CA GLN A 82 16.15 5.57 11.05
C GLN A 82 16.00 6.86 11.88
N PHE A 83 16.49 6.87 13.13
CA PHE A 83 16.25 7.99 14.05
C PHE A 83 17.58 8.54 14.59
N ALA A 84 17.67 9.87 14.69
CA ALA A 84 18.84 10.54 15.27
C ALA A 84 18.96 10.28 16.79
N THR A 85 17.83 10.11 17.48
CA THR A 85 17.78 9.81 18.92
C THR A 85 17.59 8.32 19.14
N SER A 86 18.43 7.72 19.97
CA SER A 86 18.34 6.29 20.28
C SER A 86 17.09 5.97 21.11
N TRP A 87 16.21 5.13 20.58
CA TRP A 87 15.18 4.46 21.37
C TRP A 87 15.77 3.37 22.27
N SER A 88 15.09 3.06 23.36
CA SER A 88 15.43 1.89 24.18
C SER A 88 15.32 0.60 23.36
N SER A 89 16.13 -0.41 23.69
CA SER A 89 16.11 -1.71 23.02
C SER A 89 14.73 -2.35 22.99
N ALA A 90 13.94 -2.19 24.07
CA ALA A 90 12.58 -2.71 24.14
C ALA A 90 11.64 -2.05 23.12
N THR A 91 11.73 -0.73 22.94
CA THR A 91 10.92 0.00 21.96
C THR A 91 11.33 -0.35 20.53
N THR A 92 12.62 -0.44 20.26
CA THR A 92 13.17 -0.85 18.95
C THR A 92 12.69 -2.25 18.57
N LEU A 93 12.80 -3.23 19.48
CA LEU A 93 12.34 -4.60 19.24
C LEU A 93 10.81 -4.69 19.04
N ARG A 94 10.05 -3.89 19.79
CA ARG A 94 8.60 -3.78 19.62
C ARG A 94 8.25 -3.24 18.23
N MET A 95 8.96 -2.20 17.78
CA MET A 95 8.77 -1.64 16.45
C MET A 95 9.13 -2.66 15.36
N ALA A 96 10.29 -3.31 15.47
CA ALA A 96 10.72 -4.33 14.53
C ALA A 96 9.71 -5.48 14.41
N THR A 97 9.17 -5.95 15.55
CA THR A 97 8.13 -6.98 15.57
C THR A 97 6.84 -6.51 14.89
N GLY A 98 6.43 -5.25 15.11
CA GLY A 98 5.28 -4.65 14.45
C GLY A 98 5.44 -4.54 12.94
N LEU A 99 6.59 -4.07 12.47
CA LEU A 99 6.91 -3.95 11.04
C LEU A 99 6.91 -5.31 10.34
N ILE A 100 7.51 -6.32 10.96
CA ILE A 100 7.50 -7.70 10.46
C ILE A 100 6.07 -8.24 10.40
N GLY A 101 5.29 -8.06 11.48
CA GLY A 101 3.90 -8.52 11.54
C GLY A 101 3.03 -7.89 10.47
N ALA A 102 3.11 -6.57 10.30
CA ALA A 102 2.37 -5.85 9.26
C ALA A 102 2.80 -6.28 7.85
N SER A 103 4.10 -6.55 7.64
CA SER A 103 4.60 -7.00 6.34
C SER A 103 4.15 -8.41 5.99
N ALA A 104 4.10 -9.31 6.99
CA ALA A 104 3.56 -10.65 6.81
C ALA A 104 2.06 -10.62 6.50
N ALA A 105 1.29 -9.80 7.22
CA ALA A 105 -0.14 -9.62 6.96
C ALA A 105 -0.43 -9.08 5.54
N ALA A 106 0.49 -8.28 5.00
CA ALA A 106 0.46 -7.79 3.62
C ALA A 106 1.01 -8.78 2.57
N GLY A 107 1.48 -9.96 2.98
CA GLY A 107 2.04 -10.98 2.09
C GLY A 107 3.46 -10.66 1.57
N LEU A 108 4.16 -9.69 2.17
CA LEU A 108 5.52 -9.29 1.77
C LEU A 108 6.61 -10.24 2.28
N CYS A 109 6.29 -11.09 3.26
CA CYS A 109 7.18 -12.11 3.77
C CYS A 109 6.41 -13.32 4.32
N THR A 110 7.10 -14.42 4.57
CA THR A 110 6.49 -15.63 5.15
C THR A 110 5.94 -15.38 6.56
N GLU A 111 4.87 -16.10 6.92
CA GLU A 111 4.17 -15.93 8.21
C GLU A 111 4.89 -16.59 9.40
N ASN A 112 5.84 -17.47 9.13
CA ASN A 112 6.59 -18.25 10.13
C ASN A 112 7.37 -17.36 11.13
N SER A 113 7.57 -17.89 12.34
CA SER A 113 8.46 -17.27 13.33
C SER A 113 9.93 -17.42 12.93
N GLY A 114 10.78 -16.50 13.39
CA GLY A 114 12.21 -16.48 13.09
C GLY A 114 12.53 -15.78 11.77
N ALA A 115 13.43 -16.38 10.98
CA ALA A 115 13.82 -15.87 9.67
C ALA A 115 12.69 -16.04 8.65
N ARG A 116 12.30 -14.92 8.03
CA ARG A 116 11.19 -14.85 7.07
C ARG A 116 11.74 -14.58 5.68
N ASN A 117 11.32 -15.40 4.72
CA ASN A 117 11.64 -15.19 3.32
C ASN A 117 10.78 -14.05 2.76
N LEU A 118 11.41 -13.12 2.04
CA LEU A 118 10.70 -12.05 1.36
C LEU A 118 9.98 -12.58 0.11
N LYS A 119 8.79 -12.02 -0.14
CA LYS A 119 7.92 -12.37 -1.26
C LYS A 119 7.35 -11.10 -1.88
N PHE A 120 6.86 -11.23 -3.12
CA PHE A 120 5.94 -10.25 -3.68
C PHE A 120 4.52 -10.76 -3.51
N PRO A 121 3.62 -9.98 -2.88
CA PRO A 121 2.23 -10.36 -2.77
C PRO A 121 1.57 -10.29 -4.14
N LYS A 122 0.54 -11.10 -4.35
CA LYS A 122 -0.36 -10.89 -5.48
C LYS A 122 -1.06 -9.53 -5.31
N VAL A 123 -1.18 -8.79 -6.40
CA VAL A 123 -1.92 -7.52 -6.44
C VAL A 123 -3.13 -7.68 -7.35
N THR A 124 -4.34 -7.47 -6.86
CA THR A 124 -5.55 -7.55 -7.69
C THR A 124 -5.75 -6.30 -8.54
N ASP A 125 -6.45 -6.43 -9.68
CA ASP A 125 -6.75 -5.28 -10.55
C ASP A 125 -7.69 -4.29 -9.86
N GLU A 126 -8.66 -4.77 -9.08
CA GLU A 126 -9.57 -3.91 -8.31
C GLU A 126 -8.81 -3.06 -7.29
N ALA A 127 -7.88 -3.66 -6.53
CA ALA A 127 -7.07 -2.93 -5.58
C ALA A 127 -6.17 -1.90 -6.28
N LEU A 128 -5.55 -2.30 -7.40
CA LEU A 128 -4.66 -1.43 -8.16
C LEU A 128 -5.42 -0.23 -8.76
N ALA A 129 -6.59 -0.47 -9.38
CA ALA A 129 -7.45 0.58 -9.90
C ALA A 129 -7.90 1.53 -8.79
N TYR A 130 -8.36 0.99 -7.66
CA TYR A 130 -8.70 1.77 -6.47
C TYR A 130 -7.52 2.67 -6.05
N TRP A 131 -6.33 2.11 -5.88
CA TRP A 131 -5.17 2.84 -5.38
C TRP A 131 -4.74 3.95 -6.32
N VAL A 132 -4.72 3.66 -7.62
CA VAL A 132 -4.34 4.61 -8.66
C VAL A 132 -5.32 5.80 -8.67
N LEU A 133 -6.63 5.55 -8.74
CA LEU A 133 -7.66 6.60 -8.69
C LEU A 133 -7.67 7.39 -7.37
N PHE A 134 -7.49 6.68 -6.25
CA PHE A 134 -7.44 7.30 -4.93
C PHE A 134 -6.24 8.23 -4.79
N SER A 135 -5.06 7.79 -5.20
CA SER A 135 -3.81 8.52 -4.98
C SER A 135 -3.62 9.72 -5.92
N ALA A 136 -4.30 9.75 -7.06
CA ALA A 136 -4.21 10.79 -8.08
C ALA A 136 -4.39 12.24 -7.58
N PRO A 137 -5.46 12.58 -6.83
CA PRO A 137 -5.62 13.93 -6.28
C PRO A 137 -4.70 14.25 -5.11
N ILE A 138 -4.14 13.24 -4.43
CA ILE A 138 -3.39 13.39 -3.17
C ILE A 138 -1.89 13.49 -3.42
N LEU A 139 -1.40 12.64 -4.33
CA LEU A 139 -0.01 12.55 -4.69
C LEU A 139 0.17 13.34 -5.98
N SER A 140 0.63 14.59 -5.86
CA SER A 140 1.13 15.34 -7.02
C SER A 140 2.36 14.62 -7.56
N PHE A 141 2.16 13.67 -8.48
CA PHE A 141 3.25 12.90 -9.06
C PHE A 141 4.13 13.83 -9.92
N SER A 142 5.24 14.28 -9.35
CA SER A 142 6.16 15.23 -9.96
C SER A 142 6.85 14.72 -11.24
N ARG A 143 6.84 13.40 -11.51
CA ARG A 143 7.59 12.80 -12.62
C ARG A 143 6.84 11.72 -13.41
N SER A 144 6.18 10.78 -12.77
CA SER A 144 5.35 9.75 -13.43
C SER A 144 4.59 8.93 -12.40
N ILE A 145 3.46 8.31 -12.77
CA ILE A 145 2.81 7.30 -11.94
C ILE A 145 3.62 6.01 -11.81
N LEU A 146 4.59 5.80 -12.70
CA LEU A 146 5.49 4.66 -12.65
C LEU A 146 6.53 4.79 -11.53
N ASP A 147 6.95 6.02 -11.21
CA ASP A 147 7.87 6.31 -10.09
C ASP A 147 7.14 6.41 -8.75
N ASN A 148 6.12 5.57 -8.57
CA ASN A 148 5.28 5.59 -7.38
C ASN A 148 5.94 4.73 -6.27
N PRO A 149 6.37 5.35 -5.14
CA PRO A 149 7.12 4.65 -4.10
C PRO A 149 6.31 3.55 -3.39
N TYR A 150 4.99 3.53 -3.58
CA TYR A 150 4.08 2.54 -3.01
C TYR A 150 4.04 1.22 -3.81
N PHE A 151 4.58 1.19 -5.03
CA PHE A 151 4.60 0.00 -5.89
C PHE A 151 5.85 -0.86 -5.73
N ASN A 152 6.97 -0.27 -5.30
CA ASN A 152 8.22 -0.99 -5.04
C ASN A 152 8.08 -2.13 -4.03
N SER A 153 7.22 -1.96 -3.02
CA SER A 153 7.00 -2.98 -1.99
C SER A 153 6.35 -4.25 -2.55
N VAL A 154 5.52 -4.11 -3.59
CA VAL A 154 4.71 -5.19 -4.17
C VAL A 154 5.27 -5.74 -5.49
N GLY A 155 6.42 -5.23 -5.95
CA GLY A 155 7.09 -5.73 -7.16
C GLY A 155 6.39 -5.32 -8.45
N LEU A 156 5.61 -4.24 -8.40
CA LEU A 156 5.10 -3.58 -9.59
C LEU A 156 6.18 -2.62 -10.09
N ASP A 157 7.13 -3.16 -10.87
CA ASP A 157 8.15 -2.36 -11.57
C ASP A 157 7.58 -1.72 -12.85
N ASP A 158 8.34 -0.80 -13.45
CA ASP A 158 7.90 0.02 -14.60
C ASP A 158 7.21 -0.82 -15.69
N THR A 159 7.86 -1.87 -16.19
CA THR A 159 7.33 -2.63 -17.33
C THR A 159 6.10 -3.44 -16.94
N PHE A 160 6.11 -4.08 -15.78
CA PHE A 160 4.97 -4.88 -15.33
C PHE A 160 3.78 -4.00 -14.95
N LEU A 161 4.03 -2.86 -14.31
CA LEU A 161 3.02 -1.87 -13.97
C LEU A 161 2.37 -1.29 -15.23
N GLU A 162 3.16 -0.91 -16.25
CA GLU A 162 2.63 -0.42 -17.53
C GLU A 162 1.64 -1.41 -18.16
N GLN A 163 2.02 -2.69 -18.24
CA GLN A 163 1.16 -3.72 -18.82
C GLN A 163 -0.16 -3.87 -18.05
N ARG A 164 -0.13 -3.71 -16.73
CA ARG A 164 -1.32 -3.77 -15.91
C ARG A 164 -2.18 -2.52 -16.09
N LEU A 165 -1.59 -1.33 -16.04
CA LEU A 165 -2.31 -0.06 -16.22
C LEU A 165 -3.10 -0.03 -17.55
N ARG A 166 -2.53 -0.55 -18.65
CA ARG A 166 -3.22 -0.64 -19.96
C ARG A 166 -4.47 -1.53 -19.94
N ARG A 167 -4.56 -2.47 -18.99
CA ARG A 167 -5.66 -3.42 -18.86
C ARG A 167 -6.67 -3.02 -17.79
N LEU A 168 -6.35 -2.02 -16.97
CA LEU A 168 -7.22 -1.63 -15.86
C LEU A 168 -8.47 -0.91 -16.38
N PRO A 169 -9.67 -1.38 -16.04
CA PRO A 169 -10.89 -0.66 -16.36
C PRO A 169 -10.90 0.67 -15.61
N GLY A 170 -11.21 1.76 -16.31
CA GLY A 170 -11.29 3.09 -15.72
C GLY A 170 -10.04 3.97 -15.87
N ILE A 171 -8.94 3.41 -16.41
CA ILE A 171 -7.68 4.12 -16.64
C ILE A 171 -7.37 4.10 -18.13
N ALA A 172 -7.01 5.26 -18.69
CA ALA A 172 -6.39 5.37 -20.00
C ALA A 172 -4.88 5.54 -19.79
N PHE A 173 -4.08 4.59 -20.28
CA PHE A 173 -2.63 4.69 -20.19
C PHE A 173 -1.99 4.34 -21.53
N ASN A 174 -1.18 5.26 -22.06
CA ASN A 174 -0.41 5.05 -23.26
C ASN A 174 1.02 5.57 -23.07
N ARG A 175 1.98 4.90 -23.71
CA ARG A 175 3.40 5.31 -23.69
C ARG A 175 3.88 5.49 -25.11
N MET A 176 4.43 6.67 -25.39
CA MET A 176 5.09 7.00 -26.66
C MET A 176 6.53 7.45 -26.37
N GLY A 177 7.48 6.51 -26.41
CA GLY A 177 8.87 6.77 -26.03
C GLY A 177 8.98 7.13 -24.54
N GLU A 178 9.43 8.34 -24.24
CA GLU A 178 9.52 8.87 -22.86
C GLU A 178 8.27 9.67 -22.44
N LEU A 179 7.28 9.82 -23.32
CA LEU A 179 6.02 10.49 -23.02
C LEU A 179 4.99 9.48 -22.48
N TYR A 180 4.45 9.79 -21.30
CA TYR A 180 3.35 9.05 -20.69
C TYR A 180 2.06 9.86 -20.85
N ASP A 181 1.10 9.31 -21.57
CA ASP A 181 -0.27 9.82 -21.59
C ASP A 181 -1.09 9.01 -20.60
N PHE A 182 -1.63 9.71 -19.62
CA PHE A 182 -2.35 9.10 -18.52
C PHE A 182 -3.61 9.90 -18.22
N GLY A 183 -4.74 9.22 -18.37
CA GLY A 183 -6.06 9.79 -18.24
C GLY A 183 -6.98 8.91 -17.40
N TRP A 184 -8.02 9.53 -16.89
CA TRP A 184 -9.04 8.90 -16.08
C TRP A 184 -10.32 8.80 -16.89
N HIS A 185 -10.90 7.61 -16.97
CA HIS A 185 -12.24 7.49 -17.54
C HIS A 185 -13.33 7.99 -16.57
N TYR A 186 -13.00 8.12 -15.29
CA TYR A 186 -13.92 8.56 -14.25
C TYR A 186 -13.40 9.85 -13.59
N PRO A 187 -14.27 10.82 -13.28
CA PRO A 187 -13.88 12.10 -12.69
C PRO A 187 -13.41 11.96 -11.23
N ASP A 188 -13.90 10.95 -10.51
CA ASP A 188 -13.57 10.71 -9.11
C ASP A 188 -13.70 9.23 -8.73
N LEU A 189 -13.18 8.91 -7.54
CA LEU A 189 -13.19 7.56 -6.96
C LEU A 189 -14.63 7.05 -6.73
N LYS A 190 -15.59 7.94 -6.42
CA LYS A 190 -17.00 7.58 -6.20
C LYS A 190 -17.64 7.06 -7.50
N THR A 191 -17.47 7.79 -8.59
CA THR A 191 -18.03 7.47 -9.90
C THR A 191 -17.44 6.16 -10.41
N TRP A 192 -16.13 5.96 -10.27
CA TRP A 192 -15.49 4.68 -10.57
C TRP A 192 -16.12 3.53 -9.77
N ALA A 193 -16.31 3.72 -8.46
CA ALA A 193 -16.81 2.67 -7.59
C ALA A 193 -18.27 2.29 -7.90
N ILE A 194 -19.12 3.27 -8.26
CA ILE A 194 -20.50 3.00 -8.70
C ILE A 194 -20.49 2.20 -10.01
N GLN A 195 -19.71 2.65 -11.01
CA GLN A 195 -19.73 2.07 -12.36
C GLN A 195 -19.01 0.72 -12.46
N THR A 196 -17.92 0.54 -11.73
CA THR A 196 -17.05 -0.65 -11.84
C THR A 196 -17.38 -1.70 -10.78
N LEU A 197 -17.68 -1.27 -9.55
CA LEU A 197 -17.93 -2.18 -8.42
C LEU A 197 -19.44 -2.38 -8.16
N GLY A 198 -20.31 -1.65 -8.85
CA GLY A 198 -21.77 -1.73 -8.68
C GLY A 198 -22.26 -1.23 -7.31
N ILE A 199 -21.48 -0.36 -6.66
CA ILE A 199 -21.84 0.19 -5.35
C ILE A 199 -23.06 1.08 -5.47
N LYS A 200 -24.07 0.81 -4.63
CA LYS A 200 -25.20 1.71 -4.44
C LYS A 200 -24.81 2.80 -3.45
N TRP A 201 -24.77 4.04 -3.93
CA TRP A 201 -24.50 5.20 -3.09
C TRP A 201 -25.83 5.77 -2.60
N GLU A 202 -26.04 5.75 -1.28
CA GLU A 202 -27.24 6.34 -0.67
C GLU A 202 -27.06 7.86 -0.59
N ASP A 203 -27.21 8.57 -1.72
CA ASP A 203 -27.39 10.04 -1.77
C ASP A 203 -28.32 10.42 -2.94
N GLU A 204 -29.46 9.72 -3.07
CA GLU A 204 -30.66 10.22 -3.76
C GLU A 204 -31.88 9.89 -2.88
N ALA A 205 -32.05 10.67 -1.81
CA ALA A 205 -33.29 10.83 -1.06
C ALA A 205 -33.37 12.29 -0.55
#